data_AF-A0A5S4TJW8-F1
#
_entry.id   AF-A0A5S4TJW8-F1
#
_cell.length_a   1.000
_cell.length_b   1.000
_cell.length_c   1.000
_cell.angle_alpha   90.00
_cell.angle_beta   90.00
_cell.angle_gamma   90.00
#
_symmetry.space_group_name_H-M   'P 1'
#
loop_
_entity.id
_entity.type
_entity.pdbx_description
1 polymer ?
#
loop_
_entity_poly.entity_id
_entity_poly.type
_entity_poly.pdbx_seq_one_letter_code
_entity_poly.pdbx_strand_id
1 'polypeptide(L)' 'TIQDANCIYVMEQGRIIESGTHEELLALKGTYYKMYQLQAGMMKEE' A
#
# COMPACT_ATOMS: atom_id res chain seq x y z
N THR A 1 11.29 -0.38 -8.96
CA THR A 1 10.81 0.52 -7.88
C THR A 1 9.63 -0.15 -7.19
N ILE A 2 9.09 0.31 -6.05
CA ILE A 2 7.90 -0.34 -5.41
C ILE A 2 6.73 -0.47 -6.40
N GLN A 3 6.62 0.46 -7.35
CA GLN A 3 5.62 0.47 -8.42
C GLN A 3 5.83 -0.64 -9.48
N ASP A 4 7.07 -1.13 -9.68
CA ASP A 4 7.39 -2.20 -10.63
C ASP A 4 7.33 -3.60 -10.00
N ALA A 5 6.95 -3.70 -8.72
CA ALA A 5 6.90 -4.98 -8.03
C ALA A 5 5.77 -5.84 -8.61
N ASN A 6 6.10 -7.06 -9.03
CA ASN A 6 5.11 -8.03 -9.51
C ASN A 6 4.10 -8.43 -8.43
N CYS A 7 4.49 -8.34 -7.16
CA CYS A 7 3.62 -8.56 -6.01
C CYS A 7 4.19 -7.83 -4.79
N ILE A 8 3.31 -7.22 -4.02
CA ILE A 8 3.59 -6.50 -2.79
C ILE A 8 2.81 -7.19 -1.68
N TYR A 9 3.46 -7.45 -0.55
CA TYR A 9 2.84 -8.01 0.64
C TYR A 9 2.86 -6.98 1.77
N VAL A 10 1.69 -6.64 2.28
CA VAL A 10 1.55 -5.79 3.46
C VAL A 10 1.43 -6.67 4.69
N MET A 11 2.29 -6.41 5.66
CA MET A 11 2.32 -7.14 6.92
C MET A 11 1.88 -6.27 8.08
N GLU A 12 1.02 -6.82 8.92
CA GLU A 12 0.61 -6.22 10.19
C GLU A 12 0.67 -7.29 11.29
N GLN A 13 1.34 -6.96 12.40
CA GLN A 13 1.49 -7.87 13.55
C GLN A 13 2.05 -9.27 13.18
N GLY A 14 2.95 -9.33 12.19
CA GLY A 14 3.55 -10.58 11.73
C GLY A 14 2.65 -11.43 10.83
N ARG A 15 1.51 -10.90 10.36
CA ARG A 15 0.62 -11.56 9.40
C ARG A 15 0.52 -10.74 8.12
N ILE A 16 0.39 -11.43 6.99
CA ILE A 16 0.08 -10.79 5.71
C ILE A 16 -1.40 -10.42 5.73
N ILE A 17 -1.70 -9.12 5.62
CA ILE A 17 -3.07 -8.60 5.60
C ILE A 17 -3.54 -8.23 4.19
N GLU A 18 -2.62 -7.87 3.30
CA GLU A 18 -2.91 -7.55 1.91
C GLU A 18 -1.79 -8.04 1.00
N SER A 19 -2.15 -8.50 -0.20
CA SER A 19 -1.19 -8.91 -1.22
C SER A 19 -1.73 -8.64 -2.61
N GLY A 20 -0.88 -8.11 -3.50
CA GLY A 20 -1.25 -7.83 -4.88
C GLY A 20 -0.25 -6.92 -5.56
N THR A 21 -0.54 -6.52 -6.79
CA THR A 21 0.22 -5.50 -7.49
C THR A 21 -0.01 -4.11 -6.88
N HIS A 22 0.85 -3.16 -7.23
CA HIS A 22 0.69 -1.76 -6.81
C HIS A 22 -0.71 -1.22 -7.14
N GLU A 23 -1.19 -1.46 -8.36
CA GLU A 23 -2.49 -0.98 -8.83
C GLU A 23 -3.65 -1.61 -8.06
N GLU A 24 -3.58 -2.93 -7.80
CA GLU A 24 -4.60 -3.63 -7.01
C GLU A 24 -4.66 -3.10 -5.58
N LEU A 25 -3.51 -2.92 -4.92
CA LEU A 25 -3.46 -2.42 -3.55
C LEU A 25 -3.86 -0.93 -3.44
N LEU A 26 -3.61 -0.12 -4.47
CA LEU A 26 -4.12 1.25 -4.54
C LEU A 26 -5.64 1.27 -4.73
N ALA A 27 -6.19 0.38 -5.56
CA ALA A 27 -7.63 0.29 -5.80
C ALA A 27 -8.40 -0.18 -4.55
N LEU A 28 -7.80 -1.08 -3.76
CA LEU A 28 -8.37 -1.56 -2.49
C LEU A 28 -8.46 -0.46 -1.42
N LYS A 29 -7.70 0.63 -1.55
CA LYS A 29 -7.64 1.75 -0.58
C LYS A 29 -7.43 1.28 0.88
N GLY A 30 -6.73 0.16 1.05
CA GLY A 30 -6.47 -0.47 2.34
C GLY A 30 -5.27 0.12 3.08
N THR A 31 -4.57 -0.72 3.83
CA THR A 31 -3.40 -0.33 4.63
C THR A 31 -2.25 0.09 3.73
N TYR A 32 -2.03 -0.63 2.61
CA TYR A 32 -1.03 -0.24 1.61
C TYR A 32 -1.21 1.21 1.14
N TYR A 33 -2.44 1.57 0.76
CA TYR A 33 -2.78 2.89 0.22
C TYR A 33 -2.56 4.02 1.23
N LYS A 34 -2.86 3.77 2.51
CA LYS A 34 -2.59 4.71 3.60
C LYS A 34 -1.09 4.92 3.79
N MET A 35 -0.32 3.83 3.84
CA MET A 35 1.14 3.89 3.95
C MET A 35 1.78 4.61 2.76
N TYR A 36 1.30 4.32 1.55
CA TYR A 36 1.79 4.95 0.33
C TYR A 36 1.52 6.46 0.32
N GLN A 37 0.33 6.91 0.73
CA GLN A 37 0.03 8.34 0.85
C GLN A 37 0.91 9.05 1.89
N LEU A 38 1.16 8.41 3.03
CA LEU A 38 2.09 8.91 4.06
C LEU A 38 3.51 9.07 3.49
N GLN A 39 4.00 8.05 2.78
CA GLN A 39 5.32 8.06 2.18
C GLN A 39 5.45 9.08 1.03
N ALA A 40 4.39 9.25 0.24
CA ALA A 40 4.32 10.21 -0.85
C ALA A 40 4.14 11.67 -0.38
N GLY A 41 3.99 11.91 0.93
CA GLY A 41 3.70 13.24 1.48
C GLY A 41 2.32 13.78 1.11
N MET A 42 1.43 12.91 0.61
CA MET A 42 0.06 13.25 0.23
C MET A 42 -0.88 13.05 1.40
N MET A 43 -0.62 13.70 2.53
CA MET A 43 -1.67 13.97 3.51
C MET A 43 -2.42 15.20 3.02
N LYS A 44 -3.63 15.02 2.48
CA LYS A 44 -4.60 16.11 2.55
C LYS A 44 -5.01 16.21 4.00
N GLU A 45 -4.50 17.20 4.70
CA GLU A 45 -5.15 17.70 5.91
C GLU A 45 -6.58 18.07 5.53
N GLU A 46 -7.56 17.38 6.11
CA GLU A 46 -8.96 17.81 6.18
C GLU A 46 -9.24 18.36 7.58
#